data_AF-A0A9E0GNR2-F1
#
_entry.id   AF-A0A9E0GNR2-F1
#
_cell.length_a   1.000
_cell.length_b   1.000
_cell.length_c   1.000
_cell.angle_alpha   90.00
_cell.angle_beta   90.00
_cell.angle_gamma   90.00
#
_symmetry.space_group_name_H-M   'P 1'
#
loop_
_entity.id
_entity.type
_entity.pdbx_description
1 polymer ?
#
loop_
_entity_poly.entity_id
_entity_poly.type
_entity_poly.pdbx_seq_one_letter_code
_entity_poly.pdbx_strand_id
1 'polypeptide(L)'
;MKKTISEFLKTVLIFLAGRFKRLTMYFKKTKTMKDYMMVYYSQAKSAKLTGGKVAWITSGGPVEPLIAMDVIPVYPENHGAMIGASKMGGSLCEVAEAMGYSADLCSYARSDIGCATVNGGPIGGLPKPDMLVCCNNICGTVLKWYEIQARYFNVPLFILDTPFCHTEYTEEMARYVRAQFDDYFVFLEKACGRKFDFEKLNRVGYLSHQGQLLWQAVLDTAMHKPSPMSAFDAFYHLALIVTLRGTKEVIDYYTWLLAYMKDRIARGIGAVPNEKYRLLWDNIPIWHRTRWLSEKFAAHNACLVADTYTTAWCGALRYIDENNFIDSAAEAHARIYLNIGVDQMAKMVIEMIDKYDVDGFVLHSNRSCKPYSFGQLDIQKIVERERGIPCLMLEADMTDERTFSESQISTRIDAYMEIIKERKNKK
;
A
#
# COMPACT_ATOMS: atom_id res chain seq x y z
N MET A 1 33.49 18.11 -10.64
CA MET A 1 34.35 16.89 -10.56
C MET A 1 34.27 16.16 -9.21
N LYS A 2 34.69 16.75 -8.07
CA LYS A 2 34.67 16.04 -6.77
C LYS A 2 33.28 15.52 -6.32
N LYS A 3 32.22 16.32 -6.50
CA LYS A 3 30.83 15.92 -6.16
C LYS A 3 30.33 14.74 -7.03
N THR A 4 30.61 14.79 -8.33
CA THR A 4 30.26 13.74 -9.31
C THR A 4 30.99 12.42 -9.05
N ILE A 5 32.28 12.47 -8.70
CA ILE A 5 33.07 11.29 -8.33
C ILE A 5 32.55 10.68 -7.01
N SER A 6 32.20 11.53 -6.04
CA SER A 6 31.60 11.10 -4.77
C SER A 6 30.25 10.42 -4.96
N GLU A 7 29.36 10.94 -5.81
CA GLU A 7 28.08 10.30 -6.10
C GLU A 7 28.25 8.98 -6.83
N PHE A 8 29.14 8.92 -7.83
CA PHE A 8 29.43 7.67 -8.54
C PHE A 8 29.93 6.58 -7.58
N LEU A 9 30.88 6.90 -6.69
CA LEU A 9 31.38 5.96 -5.68
C LEU A 9 30.27 5.50 -4.73
N LYS A 10 29.37 6.40 -4.30
CA LYS A 10 28.19 6.04 -3.49
C LYS A 10 27.29 5.05 -4.24
N THR A 11 26.98 5.30 -5.51
CA THR A 11 26.16 4.39 -6.34
C THR A 11 26.81 3.01 -6.48
N VAL A 12 28.13 2.95 -6.68
CA VAL A 12 28.88 1.68 -6.75
C VAL A 12 28.83 0.94 -5.41
N LEU A 13 28.99 1.63 -4.29
CA LEU A 13 28.88 1.02 -2.96
C LEU A 13 27.46 0.45 -2.71
N ILE A 14 26.41 1.19 -3.09
CA ILE A 14 25.02 0.71 -2.99
C ILE A 14 24.80 -0.53 -3.87
N PHE A 15 25.34 -0.52 -5.09
CA PHE A 15 25.27 -1.67 -6.00
C PHE A 15 25.94 -2.92 -5.42
N LEU A 16 27.17 -2.77 -4.92
CA LEU A 16 27.91 -3.87 -4.30
C LEU A 16 27.21 -4.38 -3.03
N ALA A 17 26.71 -3.47 -2.19
CA ALA A 17 25.95 -3.84 -1.00
C ALA A 17 24.67 -4.62 -1.35
N GLY A 18 23.93 -4.18 -2.39
CA GLY A 18 22.75 -4.88 -2.89
C GLY A 18 23.06 -6.27 -3.45
N ARG A 19 24.13 -6.40 -4.24
CA ARG A 19 24.58 -7.70 -4.76
C ARG A 19 25.04 -8.64 -3.66
N PHE A 20 25.86 -8.14 -2.73
CA PHE A 20 26.29 -8.90 -1.57
C PHE A 20 25.07 -9.35 -0.74
N LYS A 21 24.11 -8.46 -0.51
CA LYS A 21 22.88 -8.80 0.19
C LYS A 21 22.10 -9.92 -0.49
N ARG A 22 21.88 -9.80 -1.81
CA ARG A 22 21.21 -10.83 -2.61
C ARG A 22 21.94 -12.18 -2.52
N LEU A 23 23.28 -12.17 -2.56
CA LEU A 23 24.09 -13.37 -2.37
C LEU A 23 23.88 -13.98 -0.96
N THR A 24 23.98 -13.18 0.10
CA THR A 24 23.76 -13.68 1.47
C THR A 24 22.34 -14.20 1.70
N MET A 25 21.34 -13.65 1.01
CA MET A 25 19.95 -14.13 1.09
C MET A 25 19.80 -15.55 0.54
N TYR A 26 20.63 -15.99 -0.40
CA TYR A 26 20.60 -17.35 -0.92
C TYR A 26 20.86 -18.40 0.18
N PHE A 27 21.75 -18.07 1.12
CA PHE A 27 22.13 -18.95 2.23
C PHE A 27 21.24 -18.78 3.47
N LYS A 28 20.33 -17.80 3.49
CA LYS A 28 19.40 -17.61 4.60
C LYS A 28 18.24 -18.60 4.51
N LYS A 29 18.03 -19.37 5.59
CA LYS A 29 16.85 -20.24 5.77
C LYS A 29 15.53 -19.46 5.69
N THR A 30 15.52 -18.23 6.23
CA THR A 30 14.36 -17.35 6.21
C THR A 30 14.76 -15.95 5.77
N LYS A 31 14.08 -15.43 4.75
CA LYS A 31 14.30 -14.11 4.18
C LYS A 31 13.22 -13.16 4.71
N THR A 32 13.64 -12.06 5.32
CA THR A 32 12.72 -11.08 5.90
C THR A 32 12.27 -10.06 4.86
N MET A 33 11.15 -9.36 5.11
CA MET A 33 10.70 -8.24 4.28
C MET A 33 11.83 -7.22 4.06
N LYS A 34 12.53 -6.86 5.14
CA LYS A 34 13.68 -5.96 5.11
C LYS A 34 14.79 -6.44 4.17
N ASP A 35 15.03 -7.76 4.09
CA ASP A 35 16.03 -8.31 3.16
C ASP A 35 15.62 -8.04 1.70
N TYR A 36 14.36 -8.34 1.33
CA TYR A 36 13.84 -8.06 -0.01
C TYR A 36 13.85 -6.57 -0.35
N MET A 37 13.34 -5.72 0.55
CA MET A 37 13.27 -4.27 0.32
C MET A 37 14.66 -3.65 0.19
N MET A 38 15.66 -4.15 0.95
CA MET A 38 17.05 -3.69 0.82
C MET A 38 17.62 -4.02 -0.56
N VAL A 39 17.40 -5.23 -1.08
CA VAL A 39 17.84 -5.61 -2.44
C VAL A 39 17.13 -4.75 -3.48
N TYR A 40 15.81 -4.61 -3.37
CA TYR A 40 14.98 -3.83 -4.28
C TYR A 40 15.43 -2.36 -4.37
N TYR A 41 15.53 -1.65 -3.25
CA TYR A 41 15.98 -0.25 -3.28
C TYR A 41 17.43 -0.10 -3.71
N SER A 42 18.30 -1.07 -3.38
CA SER A 42 19.69 -1.04 -3.87
C SER A 42 19.74 -1.18 -5.39
N GLN A 43 18.92 -2.07 -5.97
CA GLN A 43 18.79 -2.22 -7.43
C GLN A 43 18.25 -0.94 -8.08
N ALA A 44 17.16 -0.39 -7.55
CA ALA A 44 16.57 0.84 -8.08
C ALA A 44 17.56 2.02 -8.05
N LYS A 45 18.30 2.18 -6.94
CA LYS A 45 19.31 3.25 -6.79
C LYS A 45 20.55 3.07 -7.65
N SER A 46 20.84 1.85 -8.08
CA SER A 46 21.99 1.53 -8.93
C SER A 46 21.62 1.15 -10.37
N ALA A 47 20.36 1.31 -10.76
CA ALA A 47 19.84 0.89 -12.07
C ALA A 47 20.67 1.44 -13.25
N LYS A 48 21.14 2.69 -13.14
CA LYS A 48 22.00 3.33 -14.15
C LYS A 48 23.32 2.60 -14.40
N LEU A 49 23.89 1.93 -13.39
CA LEU A 49 25.13 1.15 -13.55
C LEU A 49 24.93 -0.12 -14.38
N THR A 50 23.70 -0.63 -14.47
CA THR A 50 23.36 -1.84 -15.21
C THR A 50 22.56 -1.56 -16.48
N GLY A 51 22.38 -0.28 -16.85
CA GLY A 51 21.51 0.13 -17.96
C GLY A 51 20.02 -0.10 -17.71
N GLY A 52 19.62 -0.36 -16.46
CA GLY A 52 18.23 -0.53 -16.07
C GLY A 52 17.49 0.81 -16.00
N LYS A 53 16.18 0.76 -16.25
CA LYS A 53 15.28 1.92 -16.15
C LYS A 53 14.46 1.88 -14.86
N VAL A 54 14.13 3.05 -14.34
CA VAL A 54 13.27 3.23 -13.17
C VAL A 54 12.01 3.98 -13.60
N ALA A 55 10.84 3.46 -13.22
CA ALA A 55 9.59 4.19 -13.32
C ALA A 55 9.07 4.48 -11.91
N TRP A 56 8.66 5.70 -11.62
CA TRP A 56 7.79 5.89 -10.46
C TRP A 56 6.35 5.61 -10.86
N ILE A 57 5.63 4.87 -10.03
CA ILE A 57 4.27 4.44 -10.28
C ILE A 57 3.41 4.59 -9.03
N THR A 58 2.17 5.04 -9.21
CA THR A 58 1.17 5.15 -8.13
C THR A 58 0.84 3.78 -7.56
N SER A 59 0.53 3.69 -6.27
CA SER A 59 0.28 2.39 -5.60
C SER A 59 -0.85 1.54 -6.20
N GLY A 60 -1.84 2.19 -6.83
CA GLY A 60 -2.95 1.54 -7.53
C GLY A 60 -2.74 1.30 -9.03
N GLY A 61 -1.59 1.68 -9.59
CA GLY A 61 -1.31 1.51 -11.02
C GLY A 61 -1.00 0.06 -11.43
N PRO A 62 -1.23 -0.30 -12.71
CA PRO A 62 -0.83 -1.61 -13.24
C PRO A 62 0.70 -1.66 -13.36
N VAL A 63 1.32 -2.43 -12.46
CA VAL A 63 2.78 -2.60 -12.37
C VAL A 63 3.28 -3.67 -13.34
N GLU A 64 2.40 -4.59 -13.72
CA GLU A 64 2.69 -5.77 -14.51
C GLU A 64 3.34 -5.39 -15.86
N PRO A 65 2.88 -4.35 -16.59
CA PRO A 65 3.55 -3.90 -17.80
C PRO A 65 4.98 -3.37 -17.58
N LEU A 66 5.29 -2.73 -16.44
CA LEU A 66 6.64 -2.29 -16.11
C LEU A 66 7.58 -3.48 -15.89
N ILE A 67 7.12 -4.48 -15.13
CA ILE A 67 7.90 -5.69 -14.84
C ILE A 67 8.13 -6.50 -16.13
N ALA A 68 7.12 -6.60 -16.99
CA ALA A 68 7.27 -7.22 -18.31
C ALA A 68 8.36 -6.52 -19.15
N MET A 69 8.48 -5.20 -19.02
CA MET A 69 9.50 -4.38 -19.68
C MET A 69 10.82 -4.24 -18.91
N ASP A 70 11.07 -5.06 -17.88
CA ASP A 70 12.29 -5.00 -17.05
C ASP A 70 12.57 -3.60 -16.47
N VAL A 71 11.51 -2.80 -16.30
CA VAL A 71 11.57 -1.49 -15.65
C VAL A 71 11.36 -1.71 -14.17
N ILE A 72 12.23 -1.11 -13.33
CA ILE A 72 12.12 -1.22 -11.88
C ILE A 72 11.05 -0.23 -11.40
N PRO A 73 9.88 -0.69 -10.93
CA PRO A 73 8.84 0.19 -10.43
C PRO A 73 9.26 0.75 -9.06
N VAL A 74 9.00 2.02 -8.79
CA VAL A 74 9.28 2.71 -7.53
C VAL A 74 8.04 3.47 -7.08
N TYR A 75 7.74 3.44 -5.79
CA TYR A 75 6.46 3.90 -5.25
C TYR A 75 6.68 5.04 -4.25
N PRO A 76 6.44 6.30 -4.67
CA PRO A 76 6.45 7.45 -3.77
C PRO A 76 5.59 7.26 -2.52
N GLU A 77 4.43 6.60 -2.62
CA GLU A 77 3.55 6.32 -1.47
C GLU A 77 4.19 5.35 -0.46
N ASN A 78 4.88 4.31 -0.93
CA ASN A 78 5.62 3.39 -0.04
C ASN A 78 6.79 4.11 0.64
N HIS A 79 7.42 5.06 -0.06
CA HIS A 79 8.42 5.92 0.55
C HIS A 79 7.80 6.87 1.59
N GLY A 80 6.63 7.43 1.32
CA GLY A 80 5.83 8.19 2.27
C GLY A 80 5.51 7.41 3.55
N ALA A 81 5.17 6.13 3.42
CA ALA A 81 4.98 5.22 4.56
C ALA A 81 6.26 5.07 5.39
N MET A 82 7.41 4.86 4.74
CA MET A 82 8.70 4.77 5.42
C MET A 82 9.10 6.09 6.09
N ILE A 83 8.83 7.23 5.46
CA ILE A 83 9.03 8.57 6.02
C ILE A 83 8.22 8.72 7.31
N GLY A 84 6.93 8.37 7.27
CA GLY A 84 6.05 8.42 8.44
C GLY A 84 6.54 7.49 9.56
N ALA A 85 6.87 6.23 9.24
CA ALA A 85 7.37 5.27 10.21
C ALA A 85 8.71 5.70 10.84
N SER A 86 9.52 6.48 10.12
CA SER A 86 10.79 7.04 10.58
C SER A 86 10.64 8.39 11.27
N LYS A 87 9.40 8.90 11.45
CA LYS A 87 9.08 10.20 12.06
C LYS A 87 9.81 11.36 11.39
N MET A 88 9.89 11.32 10.07
CA MET A 88 10.47 12.37 9.23
C MET A 88 9.41 13.16 8.45
N GLY A 89 8.12 12.89 8.69
CA GLY A 89 7.01 13.41 7.92
C GLY A 89 6.86 14.92 8.03
N GLY A 90 6.77 15.46 9.24
CA GLY A 90 6.62 16.89 9.49
C GLY A 90 7.72 17.71 8.81
N SER A 91 8.99 17.35 9.06
CA SER A 91 10.14 18.06 8.49
C SER A 91 10.17 18.08 6.95
N LEU A 92 9.75 17.00 6.28
CA LEU A 92 9.71 16.95 4.82
C LEU A 92 8.48 17.66 4.25
N CYS A 93 7.36 17.65 4.98
CA CYS A 93 6.19 18.44 4.61
C CYS A 93 6.50 19.95 4.67
N GLU A 94 7.26 20.40 5.68
CA GLU A 94 7.70 21.80 5.81
C GLU A 94 8.54 22.27 4.61
N VAL A 95 9.37 21.38 4.04
CA VAL A 95 10.12 21.71 2.82
C VAL A 95 9.17 22.04 1.67
N ALA A 96 8.12 21.22 1.46
CA ALA A 96 7.12 21.51 0.42
C ALA A 96 6.27 22.74 0.77
N GLU A 97 5.92 22.94 2.03
CA GLU A 97 5.17 24.13 2.48
C GLU A 97 5.95 25.42 2.21
N ALA A 98 7.27 25.42 2.45
CA ALA A 98 8.16 26.53 2.11
C ALA A 98 8.27 26.79 0.59
N MET A 99 7.95 25.81 -0.24
CA MET A 99 7.85 25.95 -1.70
C MET A 99 6.48 26.50 -2.14
N GLY A 100 5.54 26.72 -1.22
CA GLY A 100 4.21 27.25 -1.49
C GLY A 100 3.09 26.20 -1.59
N TYR A 101 3.38 24.93 -1.27
CA TYR A 101 2.35 23.89 -1.23
C TYR A 101 1.50 24.01 0.05
N SER A 102 0.18 23.99 -0.09
CA SER A 102 -0.73 24.05 1.06
C SER A 102 -0.58 22.83 1.97
N ALA A 103 -0.62 23.06 3.29
CA ALA A 103 -0.65 22.00 4.30
C ALA A 103 -1.93 21.12 4.23
N ASP A 104 -2.99 21.55 3.51
CA ASP A 104 -4.19 20.72 3.25
C ASP A 104 -3.92 19.57 2.27
N LEU A 105 -2.82 19.64 1.52
CA LEU A 105 -2.46 18.57 0.59
C LEU A 105 -2.06 17.30 1.33
N CYS A 106 -2.21 16.17 0.65
CA CYS A 106 -1.77 14.86 1.12
C CYS A 106 -0.31 14.91 1.60
N SER A 107 -0.06 14.42 2.82
CA SER A 107 1.26 14.39 3.45
C SER A 107 2.25 13.47 2.72
N TYR A 108 1.78 12.41 2.04
CA TYR A 108 2.64 11.67 1.10
C TYR A 108 3.11 12.56 -0.05
N ALA A 109 2.20 13.33 -0.66
CA ALA A 109 2.57 14.21 -1.76
C ALA A 109 3.51 15.33 -1.29
N ARG A 110 3.21 16.00 -0.17
CA ARG A 110 4.07 17.03 0.42
C ARG A 110 5.46 16.46 0.76
N SER A 111 5.51 15.35 1.50
CA SER A 111 6.78 14.74 1.90
C SER A 111 7.61 14.26 0.72
N ASP A 112 7.00 13.71 -0.32
CA ASP A 112 7.71 13.28 -1.54
C ASP A 112 8.20 14.46 -2.38
N ILE A 113 7.37 15.48 -2.61
CA ILE A 113 7.76 16.71 -3.31
C ILE A 113 8.93 17.38 -2.58
N GLY A 114 8.82 17.56 -1.26
CA GLY A 114 9.89 18.10 -0.44
C GLY A 114 11.15 17.24 -0.53
N CYS A 115 11.01 15.92 -0.37
CA CYS A 115 12.13 14.99 -0.39
C CYS A 115 12.89 14.97 -1.73
N ALA A 116 12.19 15.10 -2.86
CA ALA A 116 12.81 15.14 -4.19
C ALA A 116 13.81 16.31 -4.37
N THR A 117 13.64 17.40 -3.61
CA THR A 117 14.52 18.58 -3.67
C THR A 117 15.75 18.50 -2.77
N VAL A 118 15.64 17.77 -1.64
CA VAL A 118 16.70 17.69 -0.62
C VAL A 118 17.37 16.32 -0.53
N ASN A 119 16.89 15.32 -1.28
CA ASN A 119 17.30 13.91 -1.19
C ASN A 119 17.23 13.36 0.25
N GLY A 120 16.16 13.73 0.97
CA GLY A 120 15.94 13.40 2.39
C GLY A 120 15.31 12.03 2.63
N GLY A 121 14.65 11.86 3.78
CA GLY A 121 13.95 10.62 4.12
C GLY A 121 14.87 9.45 4.53
N PRO A 122 14.29 8.32 4.94
CA PRO A 122 15.00 7.25 5.65
C PRO A 122 15.99 6.47 4.77
N ILE A 123 15.86 6.59 3.45
CA ILE A 123 16.77 5.95 2.50
C ILE A 123 17.64 6.95 1.73
N GLY A 124 17.54 8.27 2.00
CA GLY A 124 18.25 9.31 1.27
C GLY A 124 17.72 9.48 -0.16
N GLY A 125 16.43 9.74 -0.27
CA GLY A 125 15.70 10.00 -1.51
C GLY A 125 15.38 8.73 -2.31
N LEU A 126 14.41 8.85 -3.21
CA LEU A 126 14.16 7.86 -4.25
C LEU A 126 15.14 8.05 -5.41
N PRO A 127 15.47 6.98 -6.16
CA PRO A 127 16.22 7.15 -7.42
C PRO A 127 15.46 8.06 -8.38
N LYS A 128 16.19 8.93 -9.09
CA LYS A 128 15.62 9.72 -10.18
C LYS A 128 14.92 8.78 -11.19
N PRO A 129 13.63 9.01 -11.51
CA PRO A 129 12.92 8.20 -12.50
C PRO A 129 13.42 8.49 -13.92
N ASP A 130 13.21 7.53 -14.82
CA ASP A 130 13.31 7.70 -16.27
C ASP A 130 11.94 7.98 -16.91
N MET A 131 10.85 7.61 -16.22
CA MET A 131 9.47 7.84 -16.61
C MET A 131 8.55 7.79 -15.38
N LEU A 132 7.32 8.30 -15.51
CA LEU A 132 6.29 8.25 -14.49
C LEU A 132 5.02 7.58 -15.05
N VAL A 133 4.34 6.81 -14.20
CA VAL A 133 3.06 6.16 -14.51
C VAL A 133 2.07 6.47 -13.39
N CYS A 134 0.97 7.12 -13.71
CA CYS A 134 -0.04 7.51 -12.74
C CYS A 134 -1.37 6.83 -13.07
N CYS A 135 -1.96 6.14 -12.10
CA CYS A 135 -3.35 5.69 -12.16
C CYS A 135 -4.16 6.46 -11.12
N ASN A 136 -5.27 7.07 -11.52
CA ASN A 136 -6.09 7.90 -10.63
C ASN A 136 -7.07 7.09 -9.75
N ASN A 137 -7.13 5.76 -9.89
CA ASN A 137 -8.05 4.88 -9.16
C ASN A 137 -7.95 5.00 -7.63
N ILE A 138 -6.81 5.46 -7.10
CA ILE A 138 -6.63 5.68 -5.66
C ILE A 138 -7.08 7.07 -5.19
N CYS A 139 -6.91 8.12 -6.00
CA CYS A 139 -7.34 9.49 -5.70
C CYS A 139 -7.06 10.47 -6.86
N GLY A 140 -7.71 11.64 -6.86
CA GLY A 140 -7.38 12.72 -7.79
C GLY A 140 -6.06 13.46 -7.47
N THR A 141 -5.55 13.37 -6.24
CA THR A 141 -4.31 14.08 -5.83
C THR A 141 -3.09 13.59 -6.59
N VAL A 142 -3.00 12.29 -6.90
CA VAL A 142 -1.84 11.72 -7.59
C VAL A 142 -1.64 12.28 -8.99
N LEU A 143 -2.70 12.70 -9.68
CA LEU A 143 -2.60 13.34 -11.00
C LEU A 143 -1.71 14.59 -10.95
N LYS A 144 -2.04 15.53 -10.05
CA LYS A 144 -1.28 16.78 -9.92
C LYS A 144 0.11 16.55 -9.31
N TRP A 145 0.22 15.61 -8.37
CA TRP A 145 1.50 15.23 -7.79
C TRP A 145 2.46 14.68 -8.86
N TYR A 146 2.01 13.76 -9.70
CA TYR A 146 2.85 13.16 -10.74
C TYR A 146 3.19 14.14 -11.86
N GLU A 147 2.30 15.07 -12.19
CA GLU A 147 2.65 16.19 -13.08
C GLU A 147 3.78 17.07 -12.51
N ILE A 148 3.75 17.36 -11.20
CA ILE A 148 4.81 18.14 -10.53
C ILE A 148 6.14 17.39 -10.63
N GLN A 149 6.14 16.09 -10.32
CA GLN A 149 7.35 15.29 -10.39
C GLN A 149 7.85 15.11 -11.84
N ALA A 150 6.96 14.99 -12.83
CA ALA A 150 7.32 14.94 -14.24
C ALA A 150 8.09 16.20 -14.66
N ARG A 151 7.57 17.37 -14.27
CA ARG A 151 8.20 18.67 -14.54
C ARG A 151 9.54 18.81 -13.81
N TYR A 152 9.60 18.38 -12.55
CA TYR A 152 10.82 18.48 -11.75
C TYR A 152 11.95 17.60 -12.30
N PHE A 153 11.67 16.34 -12.65
CA PHE A 153 12.68 15.43 -13.18
C PHE A 153 12.91 15.55 -14.69
N ASN A 154 12.02 16.24 -15.39
CA ASN A 154 11.94 16.37 -16.85
C ASN A 154 11.88 15.00 -17.54
N VAL A 155 10.85 14.23 -17.21
CA VAL A 155 10.62 12.85 -17.70
C VAL A 155 9.20 12.67 -18.21
N PRO A 156 8.96 11.73 -19.15
CA PRO A 156 7.62 11.46 -19.66
C PRO A 156 6.69 10.90 -18.57
N LEU A 157 5.42 11.29 -18.62
CA LEU A 157 4.36 10.84 -17.72
C LEU A 157 3.25 10.17 -18.54
N PHE A 158 2.89 8.96 -18.14
CA PHE A 158 1.68 8.27 -18.60
C PHE A 158 0.60 8.38 -17.52
N ILE A 159 -0.64 8.67 -17.92
CA ILE A 159 -1.80 8.69 -17.03
C ILE A 159 -2.78 7.62 -17.52
N LEU A 160 -3.05 6.64 -16.65
CA LEU A 160 -4.17 5.71 -16.78
C LEU A 160 -5.36 6.31 -16.04
N ASP A 161 -6.36 6.76 -16.78
CA ASP A 161 -7.58 7.32 -16.22
C ASP A 161 -8.64 6.24 -16.04
N THR A 162 -9.01 6.02 -14.79
CA THR A 162 -10.11 5.14 -14.37
C THR A 162 -11.27 6.02 -13.91
N PRO A 163 -12.41 6.03 -14.65
CA PRO A 163 -13.62 6.71 -14.21
C PRO A 163 -14.11 6.16 -12.87
N PHE A 164 -14.66 7.02 -12.02
CA PHE A 164 -15.21 6.59 -10.73
C PHE A 164 -16.50 5.77 -10.92
N CYS A 165 -16.56 4.59 -10.32
CA CYS A 165 -17.71 3.69 -10.39
C CYS A 165 -18.73 4.00 -9.29
N HIS A 166 -19.56 5.03 -9.48
CA HIS A 166 -20.54 5.47 -8.48
C HIS A 166 -21.57 4.40 -8.11
N THR A 167 -22.14 3.74 -9.11
CA THR A 167 -23.24 2.76 -8.94
C THR A 167 -23.00 1.51 -9.77
N GLU A 168 -22.63 1.67 -11.03
CA GLU A 168 -22.41 0.59 -11.98
C GLU A 168 -21.13 0.78 -12.78
N TYR A 169 -20.57 -0.33 -13.23
CA TYR A 169 -19.44 -0.36 -14.15
C TYR A 169 -19.98 -0.63 -15.56
N THR A 170 -19.99 0.39 -16.40
CA THR A 170 -20.61 0.33 -17.73
C THR A 170 -19.66 -0.22 -18.79
N GLU A 171 -20.21 -0.66 -19.92
CA GLU A 171 -19.39 -1.09 -21.06
C GLU A 171 -18.53 0.05 -21.63
N GLU A 172 -19.00 1.29 -21.57
CA GLU A 172 -18.23 2.48 -21.98
C GLU A 172 -16.98 2.64 -21.12
N MET A 173 -17.12 2.51 -19.79
CA MET A 173 -15.99 2.53 -18.87
C MET A 173 -15.02 1.39 -19.18
N ALA A 174 -15.53 0.18 -19.42
CA ALA A 174 -14.70 -0.97 -19.75
C ALA A 174 -13.89 -0.76 -21.03
N ARG A 175 -14.53 -0.31 -22.12
CA ARG A 175 -13.85 0.01 -23.38
C ARG A 175 -12.82 1.13 -23.19
N TYR A 176 -13.15 2.16 -22.42
CA TYR A 176 -12.28 3.32 -22.18
C TYR A 176 -11.01 2.95 -21.39
N VAL A 177 -11.15 2.24 -20.28
CA VAL A 177 -10.00 1.83 -19.46
C VAL A 177 -9.14 0.82 -20.22
N ARG A 178 -9.75 -0.14 -20.92
CA ARG A 178 -9.00 -1.14 -21.69
C ARG A 178 -8.20 -0.52 -22.83
N ALA A 179 -8.76 0.42 -23.59
CA ALA A 179 -8.04 1.07 -24.68
C ALA A 179 -6.74 1.75 -24.20
N GLN A 180 -6.76 2.34 -22.99
CA GLN A 180 -5.58 2.98 -22.41
C GLN A 180 -4.46 1.99 -22.05
N PHE A 181 -4.74 0.70 -21.85
CA PHE A 181 -3.67 -0.30 -21.70
C PHE A 181 -2.85 -0.44 -22.99
N ASP A 182 -3.49 -0.33 -24.17
CA ASP A 182 -2.75 -0.36 -25.44
C ASP A 182 -1.86 0.88 -25.58
N ASP A 183 -2.38 2.06 -25.21
CA ASP A 183 -1.59 3.30 -25.14
C ASP A 183 -0.42 3.19 -24.14
N TYR A 184 -0.64 2.48 -23.02
CA TYR A 184 0.39 2.23 -22.02
C TYR A 184 1.53 1.37 -22.59
N PHE A 185 1.20 0.33 -23.36
CA PHE A 185 2.21 -0.49 -24.03
C PHE A 185 3.03 0.35 -25.03
N VAL A 186 2.37 1.17 -25.85
CA VAL A 186 3.04 2.08 -26.80
C VAL A 186 3.94 3.08 -26.07
N PHE A 187 3.48 3.65 -24.95
CA PHE A 187 4.28 4.52 -24.09
C PHE A 187 5.56 3.82 -23.61
N LEU A 188 5.43 2.58 -23.12
CA LEU A 188 6.57 1.81 -22.63
C LEU A 188 7.53 1.41 -23.75
N GLU A 189 7.03 1.05 -24.94
CA GLU A 189 7.89 0.79 -26.11
C GLU A 189 8.76 2.00 -26.44
N LYS A 190 8.15 3.19 -26.48
CA LYS A 190 8.84 4.45 -26.76
C LYS A 190 9.84 4.82 -25.66
N ALA A 191 9.45 4.70 -24.39
CA ALA A 191 10.29 5.07 -23.24
C ALA A 191 11.47 4.10 -23.05
N CYS A 192 11.29 2.82 -23.40
CA CYS A 192 12.30 1.78 -23.29
C CYS A 192 13.14 1.61 -24.57
N GLY A 193 12.65 2.04 -25.72
CA GLY A 193 13.33 1.89 -27.01
C GLY A 193 13.36 0.46 -27.53
N ARG A 194 12.39 -0.37 -27.12
CA ARG A 194 12.26 -1.79 -27.52
C ARG A 194 10.80 -2.22 -27.58
N LYS A 195 10.51 -3.28 -28.33
CA LYS A 195 9.16 -3.84 -28.45
C LYS A 195 8.67 -4.48 -27.16
N PHE A 196 7.36 -4.43 -26.98
CA PHE A 196 6.68 -4.99 -25.81
C PHE A 196 6.60 -6.51 -25.91
N ASP A 197 6.85 -7.19 -24.80
CA ASP A 197 6.87 -8.65 -24.71
C ASP A 197 5.58 -9.15 -24.04
N PHE A 198 4.61 -9.55 -24.86
CA PHE A 198 3.30 -10.01 -24.40
C PHE A 198 3.33 -11.41 -23.76
N GLU A 199 4.25 -12.29 -24.18
CA GLU A 199 4.42 -13.61 -23.52
C GLU A 199 4.90 -13.43 -22.09
N LYS A 200 5.87 -12.52 -21.90
CA LYS A 200 6.35 -12.15 -20.58
C LYS A 200 5.27 -11.46 -19.76
N LEU A 201 4.45 -10.58 -20.36
CA LEU A 201 3.32 -9.96 -19.67
C LEU A 201 2.33 -11.02 -19.14
N ASN A 202 1.97 -12.02 -19.95
CA ASN A 202 1.09 -13.10 -19.50
C ASN A 202 1.68 -13.88 -18.32
N ARG A 203 2.99 -14.16 -18.36
CA ARG A 203 3.70 -14.78 -17.22
C ARG A 203 3.69 -13.90 -15.97
N VAL A 204 3.92 -12.60 -16.12
CA VAL A 204 3.88 -11.62 -15.02
C VAL A 204 2.46 -11.50 -14.45
N GLY A 205 1.45 -11.49 -15.31
CA GLY A 205 0.03 -11.50 -14.94
C GLY A 205 -0.36 -12.73 -14.12
N TYR A 206 0.06 -13.92 -14.57
CA TYR A 206 -0.11 -15.14 -13.79
C TYR A 206 0.53 -15.04 -12.40
N LEU A 207 1.79 -14.58 -12.31
CA LEU A 207 2.47 -14.39 -11.03
C LEU A 207 1.80 -13.31 -10.16
N SER A 208 1.21 -12.28 -10.77
CA SER A 208 0.47 -11.23 -10.09
C SER A 208 -0.76 -11.81 -9.40
N HIS A 209 -1.58 -12.54 -10.18
CA HIS A 209 -2.78 -13.21 -9.68
C HIS A 209 -2.46 -14.20 -8.54
N GLN A 210 -1.47 -15.07 -8.74
CA GLN A 210 -1.03 -16.02 -7.70
C GLN A 210 -0.50 -15.32 -6.44
N GLY A 211 0.21 -14.19 -6.59
CA GLY A 211 0.69 -13.38 -5.46
C GLY A 211 -0.45 -12.78 -4.65
N GLN A 212 -1.49 -12.29 -5.32
CA GLN A 212 -2.68 -11.74 -4.67
C GLN A 212 -3.50 -12.82 -3.96
N LEU A 213 -3.65 -14.02 -4.55
CA LEU A 213 -4.29 -15.16 -3.90
C LEU A 213 -3.55 -15.58 -2.63
N LEU A 214 -2.21 -15.65 -2.68
CA LEU A 214 -1.38 -15.93 -1.50
C LEU A 214 -1.52 -14.84 -0.44
N TRP A 215 -1.55 -13.57 -0.86
CA TRP A 215 -1.76 -12.47 0.08
C TRP A 215 -3.12 -12.53 0.77
N GLN A 216 -4.20 -12.77 0.01
CA GLN A 216 -5.53 -13.00 0.58
C GLN A 216 -5.53 -14.19 1.55
N ALA A 217 -4.86 -15.29 1.20
CA ALA A 217 -4.75 -16.46 2.07
C ALA A 217 -3.98 -16.15 3.36
N VAL A 218 -2.97 -15.28 3.32
CA VAL A 218 -2.27 -14.79 4.52
C VAL A 218 -3.24 -13.98 5.39
N LEU A 219 -3.93 -12.98 4.82
CA LEU A 219 -4.93 -12.18 5.55
C LEU A 219 -6.02 -13.06 6.19
N ASP A 220 -6.47 -14.08 5.47
CA ASP A 220 -7.51 -15.02 5.89
C ASP A 220 -7.10 -15.89 7.10
N THR A 221 -5.81 -16.03 7.39
CA THR A 221 -5.37 -16.69 8.63
C THR A 221 -5.85 -15.96 9.87
N ALA A 222 -6.12 -14.65 9.77
CA ALA A 222 -6.63 -13.85 10.88
C ALA A 222 -8.08 -14.21 11.27
N MET A 223 -8.81 -15.00 10.48
CA MET A 223 -10.10 -15.58 10.89
C MET A 223 -9.97 -16.57 12.06
N HIS A 224 -8.77 -17.14 12.27
CA HIS A 224 -8.52 -18.01 13.42
C HIS A 224 -8.60 -17.25 14.75
N LYS A 225 -8.91 -17.97 15.84
CA LYS A 225 -9.02 -17.44 17.19
C LYS A 225 -8.13 -18.26 18.14
N PRO A 226 -7.07 -17.66 18.74
CA PRO A 226 -6.62 -16.28 18.54
C PRO A 226 -6.02 -16.06 17.14
N SER A 227 -6.08 -14.85 16.61
CA SER A 227 -5.49 -14.52 15.31
C SER A 227 -3.96 -14.64 15.36
N PRO A 228 -3.30 -15.29 14.38
CA PRO A 228 -1.84 -15.40 14.38
C PRO A 228 -1.13 -14.06 14.08
N MET A 229 -1.82 -13.08 13.50
CA MET A 229 -1.27 -11.75 13.18
C MET A 229 -2.32 -10.65 13.35
N SER A 230 -1.88 -9.42 13.55
CA SER A 230 -2.73 -8.23 13.57
C SER A 230 -2.65 -7.45 12.24
N ALA A 231 -3.56 -6.50 12.03
CA ALA A 231 -3.49 -5.54 10.92
C ALA A 231 -2.17 -4.75 10.92
N PHE A 232 -1.57 -4.49 12.10
CA PHE A 232 -0.26 -3.84 12.21
C PHE A 232 0.87 -4.70 11.65
N ASP A 233 0.80 -6.03 11.83
CA ASP A 233 1.72 -6.97 11.18
C ASP A 233 1.46 -7.02 9.66
N ALA A 234 0.19 -7.00 9.26
CA ALA A 234 -0.19 -6.99 7.85
C ALA A 234 0.34 -5.74 7.12
N PHE A 235 0.30 -4.55 7.73
CA PHE A 235 0.91 -3.32 7.18
C PHE A 235 2.41 -3.48 6.90
N TYR A 236 3.14 -4.21 7.76
CA TYR A 236 4.56 -4.50 7.53
C TYR A 236 4.76 -5.48 6.37
N HIS A 237 3.91 -6.50 6.26
CA HIS A 237 3.98 -7.53 5.22
C HIS A 237 3.44 -7.09 3.85
N LEU A 238 2.80 -5.92 3.79
CA LEU A 238 2.17 -5.38 2.58
C LEU A 238 3.16 -5.01 1.47
N ALA A 239 4.36 -4.54 1.83
CA ALA A 239 5.24 -3.83 0.87
C ALA A 239 5.48 -4.59 -0.45
N LEU A 240 5.62 -5.92 -0.41
CA LEU A 240 5.92 -6.71 -1.61
C LEU A 240 4.77 -6.83 -2.61
N ILE A 241 3.51 -6.96 -2.16
CA ILE A 241 2.36 -6.98 -3.09
C ILE A 241 2.13 -5.61 -3.74
N VAL A 242 2.67 -4.54 -3.14
CA VAL A 242 2.69 -3.21 -3.76
C VAL A 242 3.83 -3.11 -4.76
N THR A 243 5.07 -3.42 -4.35
CA THR A 243 6.26 -3.07 -5.12
C THR A 243 6.64 -4.04 -6.22
N LEU A 244 6.45 -5.34 -6.00
CA LEU A 244 7.01 -6.40 -6.84
C LEU A 244 5.94 -7.42 -7.26
N ARG A 245 4.66 -7.07 -7.19
CA ARG A 245 3.56 -7.94 -7.65
C ARG A 245 3.79 -8.33 -9.10
N GLY A 246 3.71 -9.62 -9.40
CA GLY A 246 4.08 -10.17 -10.71
C GLY A 246 5.49 -10.77 -10.76
N THR A 247 6.23 -10.83 -9.64
CA THR A 247 7.52 -11.53 -9.57
C THR A 247 7.49 -12.79 -8.72
N LYS A 248 8.49 -13.66 -8.93
CA LYS A 248 8.65 -14.90 -8.15
C LYS A 248 8.98 -14.62 -6.68
N GLU A 249 9.70 -13.54 -6.38
CA GLU A 249 10.04 -13.14 -5.01
C GLU A 249 8.79 -12.94 -4.15
N VAL A 250 7.71 -12.41 -4.73
CA VAL A 250 6.43 -12.23 -4.05
C VAL A 250 5.79 -13.57 -3.72
N ILE A 251 5.77 -14.50 -4.69
CA ILE A 251 5.27 -15.87 -4.47
C ILE A 251 6.04 -16.58 -3.38
N ASP A 252 7.38 -16.56 -3.47
CA ASP A 252 8.26 -17.22 -2.51
C ASP A 252 8.07 -16.65 -1.09
N TYR A 253 7.93 -15.33 -0.98
CA TYR A 253 7.72 -14.67 0.30
C TYR A 253 6.36 -14.98 0.92
N TYR A 254 5.26 -14.83 0.17
CA TYR A 254 3.92 -15.05 0.73
C TYR A 254 3.60 -16.54 0.93
N THR A 255 4.20 -17.44 0.16
CA THR A 255 4.14 -18.89 0.46
C THR A 255 4.78 -19.19 1.81
N TRP A 256 5.97 -18.66 2.06
CA TRP A 256 6.63 -18.80 3.36
C TRP A 256 5.82 -18.15 4.49
N LEU A 257 5.30 -16.93 4.27
CA LEU A 257 4.53 -16.21 5.28
C LEU A 257 3.25 -16.96 5.64
N LEU A 258 2.54 -17.51 4.66
CA LEU A 258 1.35 -18.33 4.89
C LEU A 258 1.68 -19.58 5.70
N ALA A 259 2.77 -20.27 5.37
CA ALA A 259 3.23 -21.43 6.14
C ALA A 259 3.58 -21.02 7.59
N TYR A 260 4.22 -19.87 7.77
CA TYR A 260 4.57 -19.34 9.09
C TYR A 260 3.32 -18.96 9.91
N MET A 261 2.30 -18.35 9.29
CA MET A 261 1.02 -18.06 9.96
C MET A 261 0.28 -19.34 10.37
N LYS A 262 0.24 -20.35 9.49
CA LYS A 262 -0.37 -21.67 9.79
C LYS A 262 0.36 -22.39 10.92
N ASP A 263 1.68 -22.31 10.98
CA ASP A 263 2.48 -22.85 12.07
C ASP A 263 2.23 -22.12 13.41
N ARG A 264 2.07 -20.78 13.39
CA ARG A 264 1.65 -20.02 14.57
C ARG A 264 0.27 -20.48 15.07
N ILE A 265 -0.69 -20.67 14.17
CA ILE A 265 -2.02 -21.24 14.47
C ILE A 265 -1.87 -22.61 15.14
N ALA A 266 -1.11 -23.53 14.53
CA ALA A 266 -0.94 -24.89 15.03
C ALA A 266 -0.32 -24.95 16.45
N ARG A 267 0.50 -23.95 16.79
CA ARG A 267 1.14 -23.82 18.11
C ARG A 267 0.34 -22.95 19.09
N GLY A 268 -0.84 -22.45 18.71
CA GLY A 268 -1.66 -21.57 19.54
C GLY A 268 -1.03 -20.19 19.81
N ILE A 269 -0.15 -19.71 18.92
CA ILE A 269 0.56 -18.43 19.08
C ILE A 269 -0.26 -17.33 18.40
N GLY A 270 -0.99 -16.56 19.21
CA GLY A 270 -1.70 -15.35 18.75
C GLY A 270 -0.79 -14.13 18.60
N ALA A 271 -1.26 -13.12 17.87
CA ALA A 271 -0.67 -11.79 17.83
C ALA A 271 -0.84 -11.07 19.19
N VAL A 272 -2.03 -11.22 19.77
CA VAL A 272 -2.36 -10.79 21.12
C VAL A 272 -2.53 -12.05 21.99
N PRO A 273 -1.68 -12.26 23.01
CA PRO A 273 -1.67 -13.52 23.77
C PRO A 273 -3.02 -13.92 24.38
N ASN A 274 -3.80 -12.94 24.84
CA ASN A 274 -5.09 -13.16 25.47
C ASN A 274 -6.22 -12.53 24.64
N GLU A 275 -6.22 -12.68 23.30
CA GLU A 275 -7.22 -12.08 22.42
C GLU A 275 -8.67 -12.31 22.93
N LYS A 276 -9.34 -11.22 23.32
CA LYS A 276 -10.74 -11.19 23.78
C LYS A 276 -11.64 -10.41 22.84
N TYR A 277 -11.10 -9.37 22.20
CA TYR A 277 -11.85 -8.48 21.32
C TYR A 277 -11.21 -8.42 19.95
N ARG A 278 -12.02 -8.45 18.89
CA ARG A 278 -11.57 -8.45 17.50
C ARG A 278 -12.04 -7.17 16.84
N LEU A 279 -11.13 -6.43 16.22
CA LEU A 279 -11.39 -5.12 15.65
C LEU A 279 -11.09 -5.11 14.15
N LEU A 280 -11.80 -4.28 13.40
CA LEU A 280 -11.50 -3.93 12.01
C LEU A 280 -10.87 -2.54 11.97
N TRP A 281 -9.79 -2.37 11.20
CA TRP A 281 -9.20 -1.05 10.93
C TRP A 281 -9.60 -0.53 9.54
N ASP A 282 -9.98 0.74 9.45
CA ASP A 282 -10.19 1.39 8.15
C ASP A 282 -9.15 2.48 7.88
N ASN A 283 -8.76 2.59 6.61
CA ASN A 283 -7.80 3.56 6.05
C ASN A 283 -6.32 3.21 6.31
N ILE A 284 -5.42 3.99 5.71
CA ILE A 284 -3.96 3.89 5.82
C ILE A 284 -3.55 4.04 7.30
N PRO A 285 -2.58 3.28 7.82
CA PRO A 285 -2.16 3.40 9.22
C PRO A 285 -1.50 4.73 9.54
N ILE A 286 -1.56 5.12 10.81
CA ILE A 286 -0.82 6.26 11.36
C ILE A 286 0.64 5.81 11.56
N TRP A 287 1.46 5.89 10.50
CA TRP A 287 2.78 5.23 10.42
C TRP A 287 3.70 5.56 11.59
N HIS A 288 3.73 6.83 12.00
CA HIS A 288 4.56 7.33 13.10
C HIS A 288 4.11 6.84 14.49
N ARG A 289 2.94 6.18 14.59
CA ARG A 289 2.32 5.67 15.84
C ARG A 289 1.87 4.22 15.79
N THR A 290 2.13 3.48 14.71
CA THR A 290 1.70 2.08 14.53
C THR A 290 2.01 1.18 15.74
N ARG A 291 3.24 1.24 16.24
CA ARG A 291 3.64 0.49 17.45
C ARG A 291 2.83 0.86 18.68
N TRP A 292 2.66 2.16 18.93
CA TRP A 292 1.90 2.65 20.07
C TRP A 292 0.43 2.25 19.99
N LEU A 293 -0.19 2.37 18.82
CA LEU A 293 -1.57 1.91 18.61
C LEU A 293 -1.71 0.41 18.85
N SER A 294 -0.78 -0.39 18.32
CA SER A 294 -0.75 -1.84 18.53
C SER A 294 -0.68 -2.20 20.02
N GLU A 295 0.27 -1.59 20.74
CA GLU A 295 0.42 -1.79 22.20
C GLU A 295 -0.81 -1.31 22.98
N LYS A 296 -1.41 -0.18 22.59
CA LYS A 296 -2.61 0.39 23.22
C LYS A 296 -3.81 -0.56 23.10
N PHE A 297 -4.14 -1.04 21.90
CA PHE A 297 -5.25 -1.98 21.72
C PHE A 297 -4.96 -3.35 22.37
N ALA A 298 -3.73 -3.85 22.24
CA ALA A 298 -3.32 -5.11 22.86
C ALA A 298 -3.43 -5.09 24.40
N ALA A 299 -3.21 -3.93 25.05
CA ALA A 299 -3.41 -3.77 26.49
C ALA A 299 -4.87 -4.00 26.93
N HIS A 300 -5.84 -3.79 26.04
CA HIS A 300 -7.25 -4.15 26.26
C HIS A 300 -7.58 -5.58 25.83
N ASN A 301 -6.59 -6.39 25.44
CA ASN A 301 -6.77 -7.69 24.82
C ASN A 301 -7.51 -7.64 23.46
N ALA A 302 -7.40 -6.52 22.75
CA ALA A 302 -8.00 -6.34 21.44
C ALA A 302 -6.99 -6.59 20.32
N CYS A 303 -7.36 -7.43 19.36
CA CYS A 303 -6.59 -7.71 18.15
C CYS A 303 -7.31 -7.07 16.95
N LEU A 304 -6.58 -6.31 16.13
CA LEU A 304 -7.11 -5.81 14.87
C LEU A 304 -6.92 -6.92 13.83
N VAL A 305 -7.99 -7.59 13.44
CA VAL A 305 -7.92 -8.87 12.70
C VAL A 305 -8.09 -8.71 11.19
N ALA A 306 -8.49 -7.52 10.75
CA ALA A 306 -8.62 -7.18 9.34
C ALA A 306 -8.46 -5.67 9.16
N ASP A 307 -8.21 -5.25 7.92
CA ASP A 307 -8.19 -3.84 7.56
C ASP A 307 -8.50 -3.58 6.07
N THR A 308 -9.10 -2.43 5.78
CA THR A 308 -9.52 -2.07 4.41
C THR A 308 -8.34 -1.70 3.50
N TYR A 309 -7.18 -1.37 4.07
CA TYR A 309 -6.01 -0.91 3.32
C TYR A 309 -5.23 -2.08 2.71
N THR A 310 -4.81 -3.05 3.51
CA THR A 310 -4.08 -4.23 3.08
C THR A 310 -4.91 -5.14 2.18
N THR A 311 -6.22 -5.16 2.41
CA THR A 311 -7.19 -5.88 1.57
C THR A 311 -7.36 -5.24 0.18
N ALA A 312 -6.94 -3.99 -0.02
CA ALA A 312 -7.12 -3.29 -1.30
C ALA A 312 -6.45 -3.99 -2.49
N TRP A 313 -5.35 -4.74 -2.25
CA TRP A 313 -4.65 -5.50 -3.30
C TRP A 313 -5.28 -6.86 -3.63
N CYS A 314 -6.28 -7.29 -2.88
CA CYS A 314 -7.01 -8.54 -3.13
C CYS A 314 -8.54 -8.35 -3.26
N GLY A 315 -9.08 -7.19 -2.87
CA GLY A 315 -10.52 -6.89 -2.96
C GLY A 315 -11.10 -6.84 -4.38
N ALA A 316 -10.24 -6.69 -5.39
CA ALA A 316 -10.59 -6.72 -6.81
C ALA A 316 -10.30 -8.07 -7.49
N LEU A 317 -9.82 -9.10 -6.76
CA LEU A 317 -9.50 -10.41 -7.33
C LEU A 317 -10.68 -11.06 -8.06
N ARG A 318 -11.91 -10.81 -7.60
CA ARG A 318 -13.15 -11.30 -8.24
C ARG A 318 -13.33 -10.83 -9.69
N TYR A 319 -12.58 -9.81 -10.12
CA TYR A 319 -12.63 -9.27 -11.48
C TYR A 319 -11.44 -9.72 -12.33
N ILE A 320 -10.49 -10.50 -11.79
CA ILE A 320 -9.29 -10.95 -12.50
C ILE A 320 -9.52 -12.36 -13.04
N ASP A 321 -9.26 -12.54 -14.33
CA ASP A 321 -9.22 -13.83 -15.02
C ASP A 321 -7.78 -14.10 -15.47
N GLU A 322 -7.17 -15.17 -14.96
CA GLU A 322 -5.78 -15.53 -15.28
C GLU A 322 -5.58 -15.91 -16.76
N ASN A 323 -6.64 -16.35 -17.44
CA ASN A 323 -6.58 -16.69 -18.87
C ASN A 323 -6.85 -15.49 -19.76
N ASN A 324 -7.37 -14.40 -19.20
CA ASN A 324 -7.56 -13.12 -19.88
C ASN A 324 -7.07 -11.95 -19.02
N PHE A 325 -5.79 -12.01 -18.63
CA PHE A 325 -5.25 -11.12 -17.60
C PHE A 325 -5.38 -9.64 -17.94
N ILE A 326 -5.08 -9.21 -19.17
CA ILE A 326 -5.05 -7.78 -19.52
C ILE A 326 -6.45 -7.16 -19.44
N ASP A 327 -7.44 -7.81 -20.06
CA ASP A 327 -8.81 -7.28 -20.10
C ASP A 327 -9.44 -7.29 -18.71
N SER A 328 -9.26 -8.37 -17.96
CA SER A 328 -9.77 -8.51 -16.61
C SER A 328 -9.06 -7.58 -15.61
N ALA A 329 -7.75 -7.34 -15.78
CA ALA A 329 -7.00 -6.37 -14.98
C ALA A 329 -7.50 -4.93 -15.20
N ALA A 330 -7.91 -4.57 -16.42
CA ALA A 330 -8.50 -3.24 -16.69
C ALA A 330 -9.74 -3.00 -15.82
N GLU A 331 -10.65 -3.98 -15.74
CA GLU A 331 -11.80 -3.91 -14.84
C GLU A 331 -11.39 -3.90 -13.36
N ALA A 332 -10.48 -4.78 -12.97
CA ALA A 332 -10.01 -4.85 -11.58
C ALA A 332 -9.42 -3.52 -11.10
N HIS A 333 -8.64 -2.84 -11.95
CA HIS A 333 -8.06 -1.53 -11.65
C HIS A 333 -9.10 -0.40 -11.60
N ALA A 334 -10.19 -0.50 -12.36
CA ALA A 334 -11.29 0.47 -12.35
C ALA A 334 -12.22 0.30 -11.13
N ARG A 335 -12.27 -0.89 -10.54
CA ARG A 335 -13.24 -1.24 -9.47
C ARG A 335 -12.58 -1.53 -8.12
N ILE A 336 -11.41 -0.93 -7.85
CA ILE A 336 -10.78 -1.02 -6.54
C ILE A 336 -11.62 -0.30 -5.47
N TYR A 337 -11.39 -0.63 -4.19
CA TYR A 337 -12.15 -0.09 -3.06
C TYR A 337 -12.29 1.44 -3.07
N LEU A 338 -11.25 2.17 -3.50
CA LEU A 338 -11.24 3.64 -3.51
C LEU A 338 -11.91 4.29 -4.73
N ASN A 339 -12.30 3.49 -5.73
CA ASN A 339 -12.88 3.97 -6.98
C ASN A 339 -14.33 3.50 -7.17
N ILE A 340 -15.02 3.15 -6.08
CA ILE A 340 -16.40 2.67 -6.05
C ILE A 340 -17.25 3.49 -5.09
N GLY A 341 -18.58 3.48 -5.28
CA GLY A 341 -19.52 4.18 -4.42
C GLY A 341 -19.50 3.74 -2.94
N VAL A 342 -19.87 4.68 -2.06
CA VAL A 342 -19.87 4.49 -0.60
C VAL A 342 -20.72 3.30 -0.15
N ASP A 343 -21.86 3.04 -0.80
CA ASP A 343 -22.71 1.89 -0.49
C ASP A 343 -21.97 0.55 -0.74
N GLN A 344 -21.20 0.47 -1.83
CA GLN A 344 -20.41 -0.71 -2.14
C GLN A 344 -19.21 -0.84 -1.19
N MET A 345 -18.57 0.28 -0.82
CA MET A 345 -17.53 0.30 0.22
C MET A 345 -18.07 -0.23 1.56
N ALA A 346 -19.24 0.25 1.99
CA ALA A 346 -19.92 -0.22 3.20
C ALA A 346 -20.24 -1.71 3.15
N LYS A 347 -20.74 -2.20 2.00
CA LYS A 347 -20.97 -3.64 1.79
C LYS A 347 -19.70 -4.46 1.99
N MET A 348 -18.58 -4.02 1.41
CA MET A 348 -17.29 -4.71 1.59
C MET A 348 -16.82 -4.70 3.05
N VAL A 349 -17.01 -3.57 3.76
CA VAL A 349 -16.72 -3.48 5.20
C VAL A 349 -17.58 -4.45 6.01
N ILE A 350 -18.88 -4.55 5.71
CA ILE A 350 -19.79 -5.51 6.35
C ILE A 350 -19.35 -6.96 6.09
N GLU A 351 -19.01 -7.29 4.84
CA GLU A 351 -18.49 -8.62 4.47
C GLU A 351 -17.23 -8.96 5.29
N MET A 352 -16.35 -7.99 5.53
CA MET A 352 -15.17 -8.18 6.39
C MET A 352 -15.55 -8.34 7.87
N ILE A 353 -16.48 -7.54 8.39
CA ILE A 353 -16.96 -7.65 9.77
C ILE A 353 -17.47 -9.07 10.04
N ASP A 354 -18.26 -9.62 9.12
CA ASP A 354 -18.83 -10.95 9.21
C ASP A 354 -17.75 -12.03 9.06
N LYS A 355 -16.88 -11.91 8.04
CA LYS A 355 -15.83 -12.88 7.74
C LYS A 355 -14.84 -13.05 8.88
N TYR A 356 -14.44 -11.95 9.53
CA TYR A 356 -13.42 -11.97 10.58
C TYR A 356 -14.01 -11.95 12.00
N ASP A 357 -15.32 -12.07 12.15
CA ASP A 357 -16.04 -12.03 13.44
C ASP A 357 -15.60 -10.84 14.31
N VAL A 358 -15.88 -9.64 13.83
CA VAL A 358 -15.42 -8.38 14.40
C VAL A 358 -16.39 -7.87 15.48
N ASP A 359 -15.85 -7.51 16.65
CA ASP A 359 -16.57 -6.93 17.78
C ASP A 359 -16.70 -5.39 17.68
N GLY A 360 -15.85 -4.73 16.88
CA GLY A 360 -15.85 -3.27 16.76
C GLY A 360 -15.04 -2.74 15.58
N PHE A 361 -15.42 -1.56 15.08
CA PHE A 361 -14.81 -0.95 13.90
C PHE A 361 -14.06 0.35 14.24
N VAL A 362 -12.77 0.43 13.89
CA VAL A 362 -11.92 1.60 14.11
C VAL A 362 -11.64 2.28 12.78
N LEU A 363 -12.16 3.49 12.60
CA LEU A 363 -11.99 4.30 11.41
C LEU A 363 -10.91 5.36 11.64
N HIS A 364 -9.88 5.38 10.80
CA HIS A 364 -8.94 6.50 10.78
C HIS A 364 -9.45 7.59 9.83
N SER A 365 -10.00 8.66 10.40
CA SER A 365 -10.28 9.92 9.69
C SER A 365 -8.96 10.61 9.37
N ASN A 366 -8.42 10.26 8.21
CA ASN A 366 -7.11 10.67 7.76
C ASN A 366 -7.22 12.02 7.06
N ARG A 367 -6.62 13.05 7.65
CA ARG A 367 -6.69 14.43 7.14
C ARG A 367 -6.19 14.54 5.68
N SER A 368 -5.25 13.69 5.29
CA SER A 368 -4.66 13.63 3.96
C SER A 368 -5.43 12.76 2.97
N CYS A 369 -6.03 11.64 3.42
CA CYS A 369 -6.62 10.65 2.53
C CYS A 369 -8.13 10.87 2.34
N LYS A 370 -8.46 11.87 1.51
CA LYS A 370 -9.84 12.27 1.22
C LYS A 370 -10.73 11.15 0.66
N PRO A 371 -10.28 10.26 -0.26
CA PRO A 371 -11.14 9.20 -0.80
C PRO A 371 -11.59 8.17 0.24
N TYR A 372 -10.72 7.78 1.17
CA TYR A 372 -11.16 6.98 2.32
C TYR A 372 -12.08 7.82 3.21
N SER A 373 -11.67 9.04 3.59
CA SER A 373 -12.32 9.77 4.68
C SER A 373 -13.66 10.45 4.37
N PHE A 374 -13.96 10.82 3.12
CA PHE A 374 -15.21 11.51 2.79
C PHE A 374 -16.48 10.63 2.85
N GLY A 375 -16.36 9.30 2.92
CA GLY A 375 -17.49 8.37 3.10
C GLY A 375 -17.61 7.72 4.48
N GLN A 376 -16.63 7.94 5.38
CA GLN A 376 -16.51 7.17 6.63
C GLN A 376 -17.71 7.34 7.57
N LEU A 377 -18.33 8.53 7.63
CA LEU A 377 -19.50 8.76 8.49
C LEU A 377 -20.73 7.98 8.02
N ASP A 378 -20.89 7.83 6.70
CA ASP A 378 -22.01 7.06 6.14
C ASP A 378 -21.76 5.56 6.29
N ILE A 379 -20.53 5.10 6.03
CA ILE A 379 -20.13 3.71 6.30
C ILE A 379 -20.34 3.36 7.78
N GLN A 380 -19.93 4.24 8.70
CA GLN A 380 -20.15 4.07 10.14
C GLN A 380 -21.63 3.87 10.45
N LYS A 381 -22.51 4.77 9.98
CA LYS A 381 -23.96 4.67 10.22
C LYS A 381 -24.56 3.39 9.66
N ILE A 382 -24.12 2.97 8.47
CA ILE A 382 -24.56 1.73 7.82
C ILE A 382 -24.15 0.52 8.65
N VAL A 383 -22.89 0.45 9.07
CA VAL A 383 -22.34 -0.63 9.91
C VAL A 383 -23.06 -0.71 11.26
N GLU A 384 -23.24 0.43 11.95
CA GLU A 384 -23.94 0.49 13.23
C GLU A 384 -25.39 0.02 13.10
N ARG A 385 -26.08 0.45 12.03
CA ARG A 385 -27.48 0.04 11.76
C ARG A 385 -27.59 -1.46 11.46
N GLU A 386 -26.70 -2.00 10.64
CA GLU A 386 -26.84 -3.36 10.09
C GLU A 386 -26.18 -4.46 10.91
N ARG A 387 -25.19 -4.13 11.74
CA ARG A 387 -24.46 -5.09 12.58
C ARG A 387 -24.49 -4.75 14.07
N GLY A 388 -24.90 -3.53 14.44
CA GLY A 388 -24.96 -3.13 15.85
C GLY A 388 -23.59 -3.14 16.53
N ILE A 389 -22.49 -3.08 15.78
CA ILE A 389 -21.14 -3.02 16.36
C ILE A 389 -20.74 -1.56 16.64
N PRO A 390 -20.03 -1.27 17.74
CA PRO A 390 -19.57 0.07 18.06
C PRO A 390 -18.43 0.50 17.14
N CYS A 391 -18.46 1.76 16.72
CA CYS A 391 -17.42 2.36 15.89
C CYS A 391 -16.61 3.43 16.66
N LEU A 392 -15.33 3.55 16.33
CA LEU A 392 -14.42 4.59 16.83
C LEU A 392 -13.79 5.33 15.66
N MET A 393 -14.06 6.63 15.54
CA MET A 393 -13.32 7.50 14.63
C MET A 393 -12.06 8.03 15.31
N LEU A 394 -10.91 7.98 14.64
CA LEU A 394 -9.65 8.58 15.07
C LEU A 394 -9.20 9.61 14.03
N GLU A 395 -9.02 10.86 14.43
CA GLU A 395 -8.52 11.90 13.55
C GLU A 395 -7.00 12.00 13.65
N ALA A 396 -6.32 11.84 12.52
CA ALA A 396 -4.86 11.96 12.42
C ALA A 396 -4.42 12.15 10.96
N ASP A 397 -3.11 12.18 10.74
CA ASP A 397 -2.49 12.07 9.43
C ASP A 397 -1.61 10.80 9.39
N MET A 398 -1.49 10.14 8.24
CA MET A 398 -0.67 8.92 8.15
C MET A 398 0.83 9.18 8.32
N THR A 399 1.33 10.35 7.91
CA THR A 399 2.77 10.66 7.83
C THR A 399 3.16 11.89 8.61
N ASP A 400 2.36 12.95 8.59
CA ASP A 400 2.64 14.23 9.25
C ASP A 400 2.29 14.17 10.74
N GLU A 401 3.30 13.99 11.59
CA GLU A 401 3.10 13.81 13.04
C GLU A 401 2.58 15.06 13.77
N ARG A 402 2.62 16.24 13.13
CA ARG A 402 2.24 17.52 13.75
C ARG A 402 0.74 17.60 14.06
N THR A 403 -0.09 16.77 13.43
CA THR A 403 -1.55 16.74 13.63
C THR A 403 -2.02 15.63 14.57
N PHE A 404 -1.11 14.96 15.29
CA PHE A 404 -1.46 13.83 16.17
C PHE A 404 -1.55 14.23 17.64
N SER A 405 -2.74 14.07 18.25
CA SER A 405 -2.97 14.29 19.68
C SER A 405 -3.05 12.96 20.44
N GLU A 406 -1.92 12.56 21.04
CA GLU A 406 -1.83 11.28 21.75
C GLU A 406 -2.80 11.15 22.92
N SER A 407 -2.89 12.18 23.77
CA SER A 407 -3.73 12.15 24.97
C SER A 407 -5.21 12.00 24.61
N GLN A 408 -5.67 12.79 23.64
CA GLN A 408 -7.05 12.74 23.16
C GLN A 408 -7.36 11.36 22.55
N ILE A 409 -6.49 10.84 21.68
CA ILE A 409 -6.69 9.53 21.04
C ILE A 409 -6.65 8.41 22.08
N SER A 410 -5.75 8.48 23.07
CA SER A 410 -5.69 7.51 24.17
C SER A 410 -7.01 7.43 24.92
N THR A 411 -7.55 8.57 25.37
CA THR A 411 -8.83 8.61 26.10
C THR A 411 -9.98 8.07 25.26
N ARG A 412 -10.01 8.37 23.95
CA ARG A 412 -11.05 7.84 23.05
C ARG A 412 -10.96 6.33 22.88
N ILE A 413 -9.75 5.77 22.74
CA ILE A 413 -9.53 4.32 22.66
C ILE A 413 -9.96 3.64 23.96
N ASP A 414 -9.59 4.20 25.12
CA ASP A 414 -9.94 3.64 26.43
C ASP A 414 -11.47 3.56 26.59
N ALA A 415 -12.17 4.68 26.34
CA ALA A 415 -13.63 4.73 26.42
C ALA A 415 -14.32 3.77 25.42
N TYR A 416 -13.80 3.70 24.19
CA TYR A 416 -14.29 2.79 23.17
C TYR A 416 -14.18 1.31 23.59
N MET A 417 -13.05 0.93 24.17
CA MET A 417 -12.84 -0.44 24.63
C MET A 417 -13.75 -0.81 25.81
N GLU A 418 -14.11 0.13 26.69
CA GLU A 418 -15.13 -0.12 27.73
C GLU A 418 -16.51 -0.41 27.13
N ILE A 419 -16.92 0.32 26.08
CA ILE A 419 -18.18 0.05 25.37
C ILE A 419 -18.20 -1.37 24.78
N ILE A 420 -17.09 -1.81 24.18
CA ILE A 420 -16.98 -3.17 23.63
C ILE A 420 -17.07 -4.22 24.74
N LYS A 421 -16.35 -4.02 25.85
CA LYS A 421 -16.38 -4.92 27.02
C LYS A 421 -17.81 -5.09 27.55
N GLU A 422 -18.53 -3.99 27.76
CA GLU A 422 -19.91 -4.03 28.25
C GLU A 422 -20.86 -4.75 27.30
N ARG A 423 -20.75 -4.52 25.98
CA ARG A 423 -21.60 -5.19 24.99
C ARG A 423 -21.34 -6.69 24.94
N LYS A 424 -20.08 -7.10 25.05
CA LYS A 424 -19.71 -8.52 25.01
C LYS A 424 -20.13 -9.29 26.26
N ASN A 425 -20.17 -8.62 27.43
CA ASN A 425 -20.68 -9.23 28.67
C ASN A 425 -22.21 -9.36 28.72
N LYS A 426 -22.94 -8.64 27.85
CA LYS A 426 -24.42 -8.69 27.75
C LYS A 426 -24.94 -9.72 26.74
N LYS A 427 -24.07 -10.25 25.88
CA LYS A 427 -24.34 -11.38 24.99
C LYS A 427 -23.92 -12.67 25.68
#